data_AF-A0A847XMU4-F1
#
_entry.id   AF-A0A847XMU4-F1
#
_cell.length_a   1.000
_cell.length_b   1.000
_cell.length_c   1.000
_cell.angle_alpha   90.00
_cell.angle_beta   90.00
_cell.angle_gamma   90.00
#
_symmetry.space_group_name_H-M   'P 1'
#
loop_
_entity.id
_entity.type
_entity.pdbx_description
1 polymer ?
#
loop_
_entity_poly.entity_id
_entity_poly.type
_entity_poly.pdbx_seq_one_letter_code
_entity_poly.pdbx_strand_id
1 'polypeptide(L)'
;SGGGIGSRPGTTLADAEQSGESIMRFYGCSTLSEMRAVAAEEFGDFENRTQDFMKAEKRMASLGPVVDGYVLNESFSDAAKNGNLADIPYIIGGTIVDMRGNSKPVEDFCLVREEQGGKAYAYQFARPLPGDDAGAFHSSELWFVFHTLDRCWRPLTQGDEALSQYMVDCWTDFAKYGDPNGKGEEKWKPYTKSSPDFMLFTTDETVNTSSMGKPLSPTAK
;
A
#
# COMPACT_ATOMS: atom_id res chain seq x y z
N SER A 1 3.26 -0.24 -2.82
CA SER A 1 2.50 -0.37 -1.56
C SER A 1 3.42 0.05 -0.39
N GLY A 2 2.88 0.17 0.82
CA GLY A 2 3.35 1.08 1.87
C GLY A 2 2.47 2.34 1.89
N GLY A 3 1.34 2.23 2.59
CA GLY A 3 0.41 3.35 2.79
C GLY A 3 0.90 4.33 3.86
N GLY A 4 0.22 5.47 3.94
CA GLY A 4 0.44 6.48 4.98
C GLY A 4 1.18 7.71 4.49
N ILE A 5 1.47 8.63 5.42
CA ILE A 5 2.09 9.92 5.11
C ILE A 5 3.60 9.73 4.97
N GLY A 6 4.13 10.12 3.80
CA GLY A 6 5.57 10.15 3.52
C GLY A 6 6.18 11.55 3.65
N SER A 7 7.50 11.60 3.70
CA SER A 7 8.29 12.84 3.69
C SER A 7 8.72 13.32 2.29
N ARG A 8 8.53 12.48 1.26
CA ARG A 8 8.89 12.85 -0.12
C ARG A 8 7.81 13.79 -0.69
N PRO A 9 8.20 14.92 -1.31
CA PRO A 9 7.26 15.73 -2.04
C PRO A 9 6.69 14.95 -3.23
N GLY A 10 5.49 15.32 -3.67
CA GLY A 10 4.94 14.80 -4.93
C GLY A 10 5.82 15.19 -6.11
N THR A 11 5.86 14.34 -7.14
CA THR A 11 6.55 14.66 -8.39
C THR A 11 5.80 15.76 -9.11
N THR A 12 6.47 16.87 -9.43
CA THR A 12 5.86 17.98 -10.17
C THR A 12 5.68 17.62 -11.64
N LEU A 13 4.77 18.30 -12.35
CA LEU A 13 4.63 18.15 -13.80
C LEU A 13 5.95 18.38 -14.54
N ALA A 14 6.69 19.43 -14.18
CA ALA A 14 7.97 19.75 -14.82
C ALA A 14 9.02 18.63 -14.64
N ASP A 15 9.11 18.04 -13.45
CA ASP A 15 10.03 16.92 -13.18
C ASP A 15 9.61 15.65 -13.95
N ALA A 16 8.30 15.43 -14.08
CA ALA A 16 7.74 14.33 -14.85
C ALA A 16 7.99 14.50 -16.35
N GLU A 17 7.81 15.71 -16.89
CA GLU A 17 8.11 16.04 -18.29
C GLU A 17 9.58 15.83 -18.61
N GLN A 18 10.50 16.28 -17.74
CA GLN A 18 11.93 16.05 -17.90
C GLN A 18 12.28 14.54 -17.88
N SER A 19 11.58 13.77 -17.05
CA SER A 19 11.74 12.31 -17.01
C SER A 19 11.18 11.65 -18.27
N GLY A 20 10.06 12.15 -18.79
CA GLY A 20 9.45 11.72 -20.05
C GLY A 20 10.37 11.99 -21.26
N GLU A 21 11.02 13.14 -21.31
CA GLU A 21 12.02 13.45 -22.34
C GLU A 21 13.22 12.49 -22.30
N SER A 22 13.69 12.13 -21.10
CA SER A 22 14.72 11.09 -20.93
C SER A 22 14.28 9.74 -21.48
N ILE A 23 13.02 9.36 -21.24
CA ILE A 23 12.44 8.13 -21.80
C ILE A 23 12.39 8.22 -23.33
N MET A 24 11.90 9.33 -23.89
CA MET A 24 11.88 9.54 -25.35
C MET A 24 13.27 9.37 -25.97
N ARG A 25 14.30 10.01 -25.39
CA ARG A 25 15.68 9.88 -25.87
C ARG A 25 16.21 8.45 -25.79
N PHE A 26 15.89 7.72 -24.73
CA PHE A 26 16.27 6.32 -24.59
C PHE A 26 15.69 5.43 -25.70
N TYR A 27 14.51 5.78 -26.21
CA TYR A 27 13.87 5.14 -27.36
C TYR A 27 14.23 5.79 -28.71
N GLY A 28 15.23 6.66 -28.76
CA GLY A 28 15.68 7.32 -29.99
C GLY A 28 14.67 8.32 -30.57
N CYS A 29 13.70 8.75 -29.77
CA CYS A 29 12.66 9.71 -30.16
C CYS A 29 13.03 11.12 -29.70
N SER A 30 12.76 12.10 -30.56
CA SER A 30 12.96 13.54 -30.31
C SER A 30 11.67 14.33 -30.27
N THR A 31 10.57 13.76 -30.76
CA THR A 31 9.24 14.38 -30.76
C THR A 31 8.16 13.44 -30.22
N LEU A 32 7.06 14.01 -29.72
CA LEU A 32 5.90 13.22 -29.27
C LEU A 32 5.28 12.40 -30.41
N SER A 33 5.35 12.89 -31.64
CA SER A 33 4.85 12.17 -32.82
C SER A 33 5.69 10.93 -33.11
N GLU A 34 7.02 11.04 -33.01
CA GLU A 34 7.92 9.88 -33.12
C GLU A 34 7.63 8.87 -32.01
N MET A 35 7.56 9.34 -30.75
CA MET A 35 7.27 8.47 -29.61
C MET A 35 5.93 7.74 -29.74
N ARG A 36 4.88 8.40 -30.23
CA ARG A 36 3.56 7.78 -30.47
C ARG A 36 3.54 6.81 -31.65
N ALA A 37 4.50 6.92 -32.57
CA ALA A 37 4.62 6.03 -33.72
C ALA A 37 5.42 4.74 -33.40
N VAL A 38 6.12 4.70 -32.26
CA VAL A 38 6.80 3.50 -31.78
C VAL A 38 5.76 2.42 -31.47
N ALA A 39 5.96 1.23 -32.02
CA ALA A 39 5.09 0.08 -31.74
C ALA A 39 5.17 -0.30 -30.26
N ALA A 40 4.06 -0.75 -29.67
CA ALA A 40 3.99 -1.04 -28.24
C ALA A 40 5.03 -2.10 -27.82
N GLU A 41 5.30 -3.06 -28.70
CA GLU A 41 6.26 -4.14 -28.52
C GLU A 41 7.72 -3.64 -28.41
N GLU A 42 8.04 -2.51 -29.06
CA GLU A 42 9.38 -1.91 -29.03
C GLU A 42 9.70 -1.25 -27.68
N PHE A 43 8.68 -0.86 -26.91
CA PHE A 43 8.87 -0.45 -25.52
C PHE A 43 9.43 -1.61 -24.70
N GLY A 44 9.06 -2.84 -25.05
CA GLY A 44 9.47 -4.07 -24.37
C GLY A 44 9.08 -4.06 -22.89
N ASP A 45 9.74 -4.91 -22.11
CA ASP A 45 9.65 -4.83 -20.66
C ASP A 45 10.57 -3.71 -20.15
N PHE A 46 9.99 -2.52 -19.98
CA PHE A 46 10.70 -1.36 -19.48
C PHE A 46 11.33 -1.61 -18.10
N GLU A 47 10.75 -2.48 -17.27
CA GLU A 47 11.30 -2.84 -15.97
C GLU A 47 12.66 -3.55 -16.13
N ASN A 48 12.75 -4.48 -17.09
CA ASN A 48 14.01 -5.15 -17.45
C ASN A 48 15.03 -4.23 -18.13
N ARG A 49 14.59 -3.11 -18.71
CA ARG A 49 15.46 -2.09 -19.34
C ARG A 49 15.86 -0.98 -18.39
N THR A 50 15.39 -0.98 -17.15
CA THR A 50 15.68 0.06 -16.15
C THR A 50 17.19 0.24 -15.92
N GLN A 51 17.98 -0.84 -15.95
CA GLN A 51 19.44 -0.75 -15.80
C GLN A 51 20.10 -0.05 -16.98
N ASP A 52 19.70 -0.37 -18.21
CA ASP A 52 20.21 0.27 -19.42
C ASP A 52 19.78 1.74 -19.48
N PHE A 53 18.53 2.02 -19.11
CA PHE A 53 18.02 3.38 -18.98
C PHE A 53 18.84 4.19 -17.98
N MET A 54 19.07 3.65 -16.77
CA MET A 54 19.90 4.33 -15.75
C MET A 54 21.31 4.59 -16.26
N LYS A 55 21.90 3.63 -16.98
CA LYS A 55 23.24 3.79 -17.54
C LYS A 55 23.29 4.90 -18.60
N ALA A 56 22.29 4.96 -19.47
CA ALA A 56 22.20 5.94 -20.55
C ALA A 56 21.86 7.35 -20.05
N GLU A 57 20.81 7.48 -19.25
CA GLU A 57 20.23 8.76 -18.83
C GLU A 57 20.74 9.22 -17.45
N LYS A 58 21.54 8.40 -16.77
CA LYS A 58 22.11 8.68 -15.44
C LYS A 58 21.05 9.07 -14.41
N ARG A 59 19.82 8.57 -14.57
CA ARG A 59 18.69 8.82 -13.69
C ARG A 59 17.82 7.57 -13.59
N MET A 60 17.05 7.48 -12.51
CA MET A 60 16.07 6.43 -12.35
C MET A 60 14.86 6.68 -13.24
N ALA A 61 14.43 5.65 -13.96
CA ALA A 61 13.10 5.64 -14.54
C ALA A 61 12.10 5.51 -13.40
N SER A 62 11.35 6.57 -13.12
CA SER A 62 10.32 6.57 -12.09
C SER A 62 9.01 6.98 -12.72
N LEU A 63 8.09 6.03 -12.81
CA LEU A 63 6.70 6.28 -13.17
C LEU A 63 5.88 6.25 -11.89
N GLY A 64 5.05 7.27 -11.69
CA GLY A 64 4.24 7.41 -10.50
C GLY A 64 3.28 8.59 -10.61
N PRO A 65 2.46 8.83 -9.58
CA PRO A 65 1.55 9.97 -9.56
C PRO A 65 2.28 11.29 -9.73
N VAL A 66 1.71 12.18 -10.55
CA VAL A 66 2.25 13.52 -10.86
C VAL A 66 1.29 14.57 -10.33
N VAL A 67 1.80 15.56 -9.61
CA VAL A 67 1.07 16.77 -9.26
C VAL A 67 1.04 17.67 -10.50
N ASP A 68 -0.04 17.55 -11.27
CA ASP A 68 -0.23 18.17 -12.57
C ASP A 68 -1.20 19.36 -12.55
N GLY A 69 -1.87 19.60 -11.42
CA GLY A 69 -2.90 20.63 -11.29
C GLY A 69 -4.18 20.32 -12.07
N TYR A 70 -4.34 19.09 -12.57
CA TYR A 70 -5.52 18.63 -13.30
C TYR A 70 -6.12 17.38 -12.65
N VAL A 71 -5.37 16.27 -12.59
CA VAL A 71 -5.76 15.04 -11.88
C VAL A 71 -5.40 15.16 -10.40
N LEU A 72 -4.20 15.64 -10.09
CA LEU A 72 -3.72 15.83 -8.72
C LEU A 72 -3.26 17.27 -8.53
N ASN A 73 -3.94 18.00 -7.64
CA ASN A 73 -3.56 19.36 -7.27
C ASN A 73 -2.42 19.43 -6.24
N GLU A 74 -2.21 18.35 -5.50
CA GLU A 74 -1.15 18.21 -4.50
C GLU A 74 -0.81 16.73 -4.29
N SER A 75 0.24 16.45 -3.52
CA SER A 75 0.61 15.07 -3.18
C SER A 75 -0.38 14.47 -2.18
N PHE A 76 -0.48 13.13 -2.11
CA PHE A 76 -1.29 12.46 -1.08
C PHE A 76 -0.94 12.92 0.34
N SER A 77 0.36 13.04 0.65
CA SER A 77 0.84 13.47 1.96
C SER A 77 0.43 14.89 2.31
N ASP A 78 0.42 15.79 1.31
CA ASP A 78 0.01 17.18 1.51
C ASP A 78 -1.52 17.27 1.64
N ALA A 79 -2.26 16.57 0.77
CA ALA A 79 -3.72 16.51 0.84
C ALA A 79 -4.19 15.98 2.20
N ALA A 80 -3.50 14.96 2.73
CA ALA A 80 -3.76 14.43 4.06
C ALA A 80 -3.57 15.51 5.14
N LYS A 81 -2.41 16.18 5.17
CA LYS A 81 -2.09 17.20 6.18
C LYS A 81 -2.98 18.44 6.09
N ASN A 82 -3.34 18.84 4.88
CA ASN A 82 -4.14 20.03 4.60
C ASN A 82 -5.64 19.80 4.83
N GLY A 83 -6.07 18.55 5.06
CA GLY A 83 -7.49 18.22 5.23
C GLY A 83 -8.27 18.20 3.92
N ASN A 84 -7.58 18.04 2.79
CA ASN A 84 -8.15 18.02 1.45
C ASN A 84 -8.50 16.60 0.95
N LEU A 85 -8.26 15.57 1.78
CA LEU A 85 -8.80 14.24 1.53
C LEU A 85 -10.31 14.21 1.83
N ALA A 86 -11.01 13.25 1.22
CA ALA A 86 -12.43 13.05 1.49
C ALA A 86 -12.67 12.82 2.99
N ASP A 87 -13.71 13.46 3.54
CA ASP A 87 -14.08 13.29 4.93
C ASP A 87 -14.91 12.02 5.13
N ILE A 88 -14.22 10.88 5.09
CA ILE A 88 -14.76 9.54 5.28
C ILE A 88 -13.86 8.75 6.25
N PRO A 89 -14.34 7.63 6.81
CA PRO A 89 -13.48 6.67 7.48
C PRO A 89 -12.46 6.05 6.51
N TYR A 90 -11.30 5.64 7.03
CA TYR A 90 -10.25 4.95 6.26
C TYR A 90 -9.81 3.66 6.95
N ILE A 91 -9.59 2.58 6.19
CA ILE A 91 -8.72 1.46 6.61
C ILE A 91 -7.37 1.63 5.91
N ILE A 92 -6.28 1.50 6.66
CA ILE A 92 -4.93 1.69 6.12
C ILE A 92 -3.92 0.79 6.85
N GLY A 93 -2.95 0.26 6.10
CA GLY A 93 -1.96 -0.66 6.65
C GLY A 93 -1.11 -1.32 5.58
N GLY A 94 -0.47 -2.42 5.96
CA GLY A 94 0.19 -3.36 5.05
C GLY A 94 0.87 -4.47 5.82
N THR A 95 1.85 -5.12 5.21
CA THR A 95 2.45 -6.33 5.78
C THR A 95 3.63 -6.01 6.72
N ILE A 96 3.91 -6.90 7.68
CA ILE A 96 5.04 -6.70 8.61
C ILE A 96 6.40 -6.70 7.89
N VAL A 97 6.56 -7.49 6.82
CA VAL A 97 7.75 -7.55 5.96
C VAL A 97 7.49 -6.81 4.64
N ASP A 98 6.92 -5.61 4.73
CA ASP A 98 6.64 -4.74 3.58
C ASP A 98 7.85 -3.82 3.29
N MET A 99 8.47 -3.94 2.12
CA MET A 99 9.52 -3.06 1.57
C MET A 99 10.36 -2.28 2.60
N ARG A 100 9.97 -1.04 2.95
CA ARG A 100 10.70 -0.13 3.86
C ARG A 100 10.07 0.00 5.26
N GLY A 101 9.09 -0.83 5.58
CA GLY A 101 8.20 -0.70 6.74
C GLY A 101 7.23 0.47 6.57
N ASN A 102 5.98 0.29 7.01
CA ASN A 102 4.91 1.29 6.82
C ASN A 102 4.19 1.71 8.12
N SER A 103 4.54 1.12 9.27
CA SER A 103 3.85 1.41 10.54
C SER A 103 3.87 2.90 10.88
N LYS A 104 5.04 3.55 10.86
CA LYS A 104 5.15 4.98 11.19
C LYS A 104 4.40 5.90 10.20
N PRO A 105 4.53 5.74 8.87
CA PRO A 105 3.67 6.46 7.91
C PRO A 105 2.16 6.27 8.15
N VAL A 106 1.73 5.05 8.52
CA VAL A 106 0.33 4.73 8.83
C VAL A 106 -0.11 5.42 10.12
N GLU A 107 0.71 5.39 11.16
CA GLU A 107 0.48 6.12 12.42
C GLU A 107 0.30 7.62 12.15
N ASP A 108 1.22 8.22 11.39
CA ASP A 108 1.17 9.65 11.06
C ASP A 108 -0.10 10.01 10.31
N PHE A 109 -0.52 9.17 9.36
CA PHE A 109 -1.80 9.35 8.68
C PHE A 109 -2.98 9.32 9.65
N CYS A 110 -3.02 8.32 10.54
CA CYS A 110 -4.12 8.16 11.49
C CYS A 110 -4.20 9.35 12.47
N LEU A 111 -3.06 9.84 12.95
CA LEU A 111 -2.99 11.00 13.84
C LEU A 111 -3.46 12.29 13.15
N VAL A 112 -3.08 12.50 11.89
CA VAL A 112 -3.59 13.63 11.09
C VAL A 112 -5.10 13.53 10.92
N ARG A 113 -5.63 12.32 10.67
CA ARG A 113 -7.09 12.11 10.59
C ARG A 113 -7.80 12.37 11.91
N GLU A 114 -7.23 11.92 13.04
CA GLU A 114 -7.76 12.21 14.38
C GLU A 114 -7.82 13.72 14.65
N GLU A 115 -6.75 14.46 14.34
CA GLU A 115 -6.68 15.91 14.52
C GLU A 115 -7.73 16.67 13.70
N GLN A 116 -8.13 16.09 12.56
CA GLN A 116 -9.19 16.62 11.69
C GLN A 116 -10.60 16.12 12.08
N GLY A 117 -10.74 15.34 13.15
CA GLY A 117 -12.01 14.79 13.62
C GLY A 117 -12.49 13.54 12.87
N GLY A 118 -11.67 13.00 11.96
CA GLY A 118 -11.95 11.81 11.18
C GLY A 118 -11.52 10.51 11.88
N LYS A 119 -11.94 9.37 11.30
CA LYS A 119 -11.54 8.03 11.76
C LYS A 119 -10.60 7.35 10.77
N ALA A 120 -9.54 6.73 11.29
CA ALA A 120 -8.69 5.82 10.53
C ALA A 120 -8.45 4.55 11.35
N TYR A 121 -8.55 3.39 10.70
CA TYR A 121 -8.35 2.07 11.29
C TYR A 121 -7.04 1.50 10.75
N ALA A 122 -6.04 1.40 11.62
CA ALA A 122 -4.72 0.89 11.26
C ALA A 122 -4.69 -0.64 11.34
N TYR A 123 -4.05 -1.30 10.37
CA TYR A 123 -3.75 -2.73 10.45
C TYR A 123 -2.31 -3.07 10.08
N GLN A 124 -1.85 -4.23 10.56
CA GLN A 124 -0.64 -4.88 10.11
C GLN A 124 -0.94 -6.35 9.82
N PHE A 125 -0.66 -6.80 8.60
CA PHE A 125 -0.71 -8.22 8.26
C PHE A 125 0.59 -8.88 8.76
N ALA A 126 0.45 -9.72 9.78
CA ALA A 126 1.57 -10.24 10.56
C ALA A 126 1.62 -11.78 10.58
N ARG A 127 0.87 -12.47 9.71
CA ARG A 127 0.95 -13.91 9.48
C ARG A 127 2.12 -14.24 8.56
N PRO A 128 3.23 -14.85 9.04
CA PRO A 128 4.27 -15.38 8.17
C PRO A 128 3.67 -16.50 7.30
N LEU A 129 3.79 -16.41 5.99
CA LEU A 129 3.25 -17.47 5.12
C LEU A 129 4.05 -18.76 5.28
N PRO A 130 3.40 -19.93 5.31
CA PRO A 130 4.09 -21.21 5.46
C PRO A 130 4.85 -21.57 4.18
N GLY A 131 5.84 -22.46 4.31
CA GLY A 131 6.61 -23.04 3.20
C GLY A 131 7.98 -22.41 2.91
N ASP A 132 8.29 -21.23 3.45
CA ASP A 132 9.65 -20.69 3.55
C ASP A 132 9.75 -19.55 4.60
N ASP A 133 10.89 -18.86 4.64
CA ASP A 133 11.20 -17.77 5.56
C ASP A 133 10.96 -16.37 4.97
N ALA A 134 10.10 -16.24 3.94
CA ALA A 134 9.78 -14.93 3.35
C ALA A 134 8.92 -14.05 4.29
N GLY A 135 8.29 -14.67 5.30
CA GLY A 135 7.42 -13.97 6.25
C GLY A 135 6.13 -13.46 5.61
N ALA A 136 5.55 -12.41 6.18
CA ALA A 136 4.42 -11.69 5.61
C ALA A 136 4.96 -10.61 4.65
N PHE A 137 5.40 -11.03 3.48
CA PHE A 137 6.05 -10.18 2.47
C PHE A 137 5.05 -9.26 1.75
N HIS A 138 5.56 -8.31 0.99
CA HIS A 138 4.76 -7.36 0.21
C HIS A 138 3.66 -8.04 -0.63
N SER A 139 2.42 -7.58 -0.50
CA SER A 139 1.23 -8.11 -1.21
C SER A 139 0.78 -9.52 -0.81
N SER A 140 1.41 -10.15 0.18
CA SER A 140 1.02 -11.48 0.65
C SER A 140 -0.38 -11.52 1.27
N GLU A 141 -0.88 -10.39 1.77
CA GLU A 141 -2.21 -10.27 2.36
C GLU A 141 -3.33 -10.27 1.30
N LEU A 142 -3.00 -10.02 0.02
CA LEU A 142 -4.02 -9.91 -1.03
C LEU A 142 -4.79 -11.21 -1.23
N TRP A 143 -4.14 -12.38 -1.07
CA TRP A 143 -4.84 -13.66 -1.11
C TRP A 143 -5.94 -13.74 -0.04
N PHE A 144 -5.70 -13.16 1.14
CA PHE A 144 -6.62 -13.17 2.26
C PHE A 144 -7.75 -12.15 2.09
N VAL A 145 -7.41 -10.92 1.70
CA VAL A 145 -8.38 -9.82 1.47
C VAL A 145 -9.39 -10.18 0.37
N PHE A 146 -8.91 -10.80 -0.72
CA PHE A 146 -9.77 -11.20 -1.83
C PHE A 146 -10.36 -12.61 -1.72
N HIS A 147 -10.03 -13.34 -0.65
CA HIS A 147 -10.44 -14.73 -0.45
C HIS A 147 -10.11 -15.63 -1.67
N THR A 148 -8.84 -15.58 -2.08
CA THR A 148 -8.31 -16.30 -3.25
C THR A 148 -7.18 -17.25 -2.82
N LEU A 149 -7.34 -17.86 -1.65
CA LEU A 149 -6.33 -18.77 -1.06
C LEU A 149 -6.05 -19.97 -1.97
N ASP A 150 -7.03 -20.40 -2.78
CA ASP A 150 -6.91 -21.44 -3.81
C ASP A 150 -5.91 -21.11 -4.92
N ARG A 151 -5.58 -19.82 -5.12
CA ARG A 151 -4.56 -19.35 -6.06
C ARG A 151 -3.18 -19.16 -5.44
N CYS A 152 -3.07 -19.37 -4.12
CA CYS A 152 -1.80 -19.31 -3.42
C CYS A 152 -1.09 -20.67 -3.49
N TRP A 153 0.18 -20.68 -3.88
CA TRP A 153 0.97 -21.91 -3.96
C TRP A 153 1.55 -22.35 -2.61
N ARG A 154 1.32 -21.57 -1.54
CA ARG A 154 1.82 -21.88 -0.20
C ARG A 154 0.98 -23.00 0.43
N PRO A 155 1.56 -23.82 1.32
CA PRO A 155 0.82 -24.83 2.06
C PRO A 155 0.00 -24.18 3.19
N LEU A 156 -1.03 -23.43 2.81
CA LEU A 156 -1.92 -22.72 3.73
C LEU A 156 -2.68 -23.69 4.63
N THR A 157 -3.00 -23.22 5.84
CA THR A 157 -3.56 -24.00 6.93
C THR A 157 -5.04 -23.69 7.13
N GLN A 158 -5.71 -24.42 8.01
CA GLN A 158 -7.09 -24.10 8.40
C GLN A 158 -7.18 -22.71 9.07
N GLY A 159 -6.15 -22.33 9.83
CA GLY A 159 -6.08 -21.00 10.41
C GLY A 159 -5.98 -19.89 9.35
N ASP A 160 -5.28 -20.13 8.24
CA ASP A 160 -5.18 -19.17 7.14
C ASP A 160 -6.56 -18.92 6.47
N GLU A 161 -7.36 -19.98 6.31
CA GLU A 161 -8.76 -19.87 5.87
C GLU A 161 -9.61 -19.06 6.86
N ALA A 162 -9.51 -19.36 8.16
CA ALA A 162 -10.23 -18.63 9.20
C ALA A 162 -9.81 -17.14 9.26
N LEU A 163 -8.53 -16.85 9.06
CA LEU A 163 -8.01 -15.49 8.98
C LEU A 163 -8.54 -14.76 7.75
N SER A 164 -8.55 -15.40 6.58
CA SER A 164 -9.10 -14.80 5.36
C SER A 164 -10.57 -14.47 5.53
N GLN A 165 -11.37 -15.38 6.10
CA GLN A 165 -12.77 -15.10 6.38
C GLN A 165 -12.95 -13.89 7.31
N TYR A 166 -12.16 -13.81 8.38
CA TYR A 166 -12.20 -12.68 9.30
C TYR A 166 -11.83 -11.35 8.62
N MET A 167 -10.81 -11.34 7.75
CA MET A 167 -10.45 -10.16 6.97
C MET A 167 -11.56 -9.76 5.99
N VAL A 168 -12.16 -10.72 5.28
CA VAL A 168 -13.28 -10.44 4.37
C VAL A 168 -14.46 -9.82 5.11
N ASP A 169 -14.79 -10.34 6.30
CA ASP A 169 -15.85 -9.79 7.15
C ASP A 169 -15.52 -8.33 7.51
N CYS A 170 -14.30 -8.04 7.98
CA CYS A 170 -13.90 -6.67 8.30
C CYS A 170 -13.98 -5.71 7.10
N TRP A 171 -13.51 -6.11 5.92
CA TRP A 171 -13.54 -5.25 4.72
C TRP A 171 -14.95 -5.03 4.20
N THR A 172 -15.80 -6.06 4.23
CA THR A 172 -17.19 -5.95 3.78
C THR A 172 -18.06 -5.17 4.75
N ASP A 173 -17.84 -5.32 6.06
CA ASP A 173 -18.47 -4.49 7.08
C ASP A 173 -18.06 -3.03 6.95
N PHE A 174 -16.77 -2.76 6.73
CA PHE A 174 -16.30 -1.40 6.50
C PHE A 174 -16.93 -0.78 5.25
N ALA A 175 -17.00 -1.51 4.14
CA ALA A 175 -17.65 -1.04 2.93
C ALA A 175 -19.15 -0.74 3.13
N LYS A 176 -19.81 -1.49 4.01
CA LYS A 176 -21.26 -1.36 4.25
C LYS A 176 -21.62 -0.32 5.31
N TYR A 177 -20.78 -0.14 6.33
CA TYR A 177 -21.09 0.63 7.53
C TYR A 177 -20.10 1.74 7.86
N GLY A 178 -18.96 1.82 7.15
CA GLY A 178 -17.86 2.73 7.47
C GLY A 178 -17.07 2.34 8.73
N ASP A 179 -17.31 1.13 9.26
CA ASP A 179 -16.66 0.59 10.45
C ASP A 179 -16.35 -0.91 10.23
N PRO A 180 -15.10 -1.36 10.43
CA PRO A 180 -14.70 -2.76 10.20
C PRO A 180 -15.32 -3.76 11.18
N ASN A 181 -16.06 -3.30 12.20
CA ASN A 181 -16.80 -4.16 13.12
C ASN A 181 -18.27 -4.34 12.73
N GLY A 182 -18.72 -3.63 11.69
CA GLY A 182 -20.10 -3.61 11.25
C GLY A 182 -21.07 -3.14 12.32
N LYS A 183 -22.01 -4.01 12.71
CA LYS A 183 -22.95 -3.77 13.84
C LYS A 183 -22.57 -4.53 15.11
N GLY A 184 -21.43 -5.20 15.10
CA GLY A 184 -20.96 -6.03 16.20
C GLY A 184 -20.29 -5.22 17.32
N GLU A 185 -19.62 -5.94 18.21
CA GLU A 185 -18.78 -5.34 19.23
C GLU A 185 -17.58 -4.62 18.61
N GLU A 186 -17.13 -3.54 19.24
CA GLU A 186 -15.99 -2.73 18.80
C GLU A 186 -14.65 -3.43 19.11
N LYS A 187 -14.31 -4.43 18.27
CA LYS A 187 -13.06 -5.20 18.38
C LYS A 187 -11.88 -4.48 17.74
N TRP A 188 -12.10 -3.87 16.58
CA TRP A 188 -11.12 -3.06 15.86
C TRP A 188 -11.42 -1.58 16.07
N LYS A 189 -10.73 -0.97 17.03
CA LYS A 189 -10.88 0.45 17.35
C LYS A 189 -10.15 1.34 16.34
N PRO A 190 -10.65 2.56 16.07
CA PRO A 190 -9.88 3.54 15.30
C PRO A 190 -8.58 3.87 16.05
N TYR A 191 -7.53 4.14 15.27
CA TYR A 191 -6.24 4.56 15.82
C TYR A 191 -6.33 6.01 16.31
N THR A 192 -5.91 6.24 17.55
CA THR A 192 -5.86 7.58 18.16
C THR A 192 -4.62 7.73 19.05
N LYS A 193 -4.31 8.96 19.47
CA LYS A 193 -3.26 9.22 20.49
C LYS A 193 -3.50 8.43 21.78
N SER A 194 -4.76 8.22 22.17
CA SER A 194 -5.13 7.47 23.38
C SER A 194 -5.27 5.96 23.17
N SER A 195 -5.43 5.52 21.93
CA SER A 195 -5.54 4.11 21.51
C SER A 195 -4.64 3.84 20.30
N PRO A 196 -3.30 3.85 20.47
CA PRO A 196 -2.36 3.80 19.35
C PRO A 196 -2.03 2.34 18.97
N ASP A 197 -3.07 1.55 18.71
CA ASP A 197 -2.98 0.13 18.39
C ASP A 197 -3.46 -0.15 16.96
N PHE A 198 -2.86 -1.15 16.34
CA PHE A 198 -3.19 -1.68 15.03
C PHE A 198 -4.02 -2.95 15.22
N MET A 199 -4.88 -3.27 14.26
CA MET A 199 -5.35 -4.65 14.10
C MET A 199 -4.19 -5.48 13.55
N LEU A 200 -3.69 -6.41 14.35
CA LEU A 200 -2.66 -7.36 13.95
C LEU A 200 -3.37 -8.59 13.40
N PHE A 201 -3.28 -8.80 12.08
CA PHE A 201 -3.82 -9.98 11.43
C PHE A 201 -2.86 -11.15 11.58
N THR A 202 -3.22 -12.10 12.44
CA THR A 202 -2.41 -13.28 12.78
C THR A 202 -3.29 -14.52 12.85
N THR A 203 -2.66 -15.69 12.72
CA THR A 203 -3.31 -16.98 12.88
C THR A 203 -2.33 -18.01 13.42
N ASP A 204 -2.84 -19.04 14.10
CA ASP A 204 -2.13 -20.31 14.24
C ASP A 204 -2.52 -21.28 13.11
N GLU A 205 -2.17 -22.56 13.22
CA GLU A 205 -2.45 -23.58 12.20
C GLU A 205 -3.96 -23.91 12.06
N THR A 206 -4.78 -23.52 13.04
CA THR A 206 -6.17 -23.98 13.19
C THR A 206 -7.19 -22.85 13.29
N VAL A 207 -6.84 -21.70 13.89
CA VAL A 207 -7.77 -20.61 14.18
C VAL A 207 -7.14 -19.23 13.95
N ASN A 208 -7.99 -18.27 13.57
CA ASN A 208 -7.66 -16.85 13.57
C ASN A 208 -7.31 -16.38 15.00
N THR A 209 -6.19 -15.68 15.14
CA THR A 209 -5.70 -15.14 16.42
C THR A 209 -5.55 -13.62 16.39
N SER A 210 -6.16 -12.95 15.40
CA SER A 210 -6.05 -11.51 15.21
C SER A 210 -6.50 -10.73 16.45
N SER A 211 -5.78 -9.64 16.75
CA SER A 211 -6.03 -8.82 17.93
C SER A 211 -5.50 -7.40 17.77
N MET A 212 -6.00 -6.48 18.59
CA MET A 212 -5.43 -5.14 18.69
C MET A 212 -4.09 -5.18 19.43
N GLY A 213 -3.09 -4.49 18.92
CA GLY A 213 -1.80 -4.35 19.59
C GLY A 213 -0.85 -3.36 18.92
N LYS A 214 0.33 -3.18 19.50
CA LYS A 214 1.38 -2.38 18.87
C LYS A 214 1.87 -3.04 17.59
N PRO A 215 2.17 -2.27 16.53
CA PRO A 215 2.74 -2.83 15.32
C PRO A 215 4.01 -3.61 15.67
N LEU A 216 4.10 -4.82 15.14
CA LEU A 216 5.21 -5.71 15.36
C LEU A 216 6.38 -5.34 14.44
N SER A 217 7.59 -5.68 14.88
CA SER A 217 8.80 -5.62 14.06
C SER A 217 9.05 -6.97 13.39
N PRO A 218 9.58 -7.01 12.15
CA PRO A 218 10.08 -8.25 11.57
C PRO A 218 11.05 -8.92 12.51
N THR A 219 10.93 -10.23 12.69
CA THR A 219 11.96 -11.03 13.35
C THR A 219 13.27 -10.89 12.59
N ALA A 220 14.36 -10.61 13.30
CA ALA A 220 15.69 -10.58 12.69
C ALA A 220 16.01 -11.95 12.09
N LYS A 221 16.52 -11.97 10.86
CA LYS A 221 17.09 -13.17 10.23
C LYS A 221 18.37 -13.58 10.93
#